data_AF-A0A2N5XDL7-F1
#
_entry.id   AF-A0A2N5XDL7-F1
#
_cell.length_a   1.000
_cell.length_b   1.000
_cell.length_c   1.000
_cell.angle_alpha   90.00
_cell.angle_beta   90.00
_cell.angle_gamma   90.00
#
_symmetry.space_group_name_H-M   'P 1'
#
loop_
_entity.id
_entity.type
_entity.pdbx_description
1 polymer ?
#
loop_
_entity_poly.entity_id
_entity_poly.type
_entity_poly.pdbx_seq_one_letter_code
_entity_poly.pdbx_strand_id
1 'polypeptide(L)'
;MLHSMTSEPELQIGVGTADAFQRLWTPHRMAYIQGENKPTGPGAQDGCPFCTIPGKSDEDGLVVARGTHVYAVLNLYPYNGGHLMVVPYRHVADYTDLDHDETVELGELTKSAMTALRTASGAQGFNIGMNQGSVAGAGIAAHLHQHVVPRWGGDTNFMPVVGHTKVLPQLLGDTRRMLADAWPAPAAGSGE
;
A
#
# COMPACT_ATOMS: atom_id res chain seq x y z
N MET A 1 37.31 -14.61 -14.03
CA MET A 1 36.14 -14.39 -14.91
C MET A 1 34.97 -14.01 -14.01
N LEU A 2 34.85 -12.72 -13.71
CA LEU A 2 33.77 -12.18 -12.88
C LEU A 2 32.56 -11.93 -13.79
N HIS A 3 31.43 -12.54 -13.44
CA HIS A 3 30.16 -12.33 -14.13
C HIS A 3 29.75 -10.86 -14.00
N SER A 4 29.43 -10.26 -15.15
CA SER A 4 28.86 -8.91 -15.26
C SER A 4 27.56 -8.83 -14.47
N MET A 5 27.59 -8.17 -13.30
CA MET A 5 26.37 -7.67 -12.66
C MET A 5 25.82 -6.55 -13.54
N THR A 6 24.74 -6.84 -14.26
CA THR A 6 23.99 -5.84 -15.02
C THR A 6 23.41 -4.82 -14.06
N SER A 7 23.74 -3.54 -14.25
CA SER A 7 23.25 -2.39 -13.49
C SER A 7 21.80 -1.99 -13.83
N GLU A 8 21.06 -2.87 -14.50
CA GLU A 8 19.68 -2.61 -14.90
C GLU A 8 18.76 -3.03 -13.75
N PRO A 9 18.00 -2.09 -13.17
CA PRO A 9 17.08 -2.40 -12.10
C PRO A 9 15.91 -3.24 -12.63
N GLU A 10 15.60 -4.33 -11.96
CA GLU A 10 14.41 -5.12 -12.21
C GLU A 10 13.15 -4.26 -11.97
N LEU A 11 12.25 -4.29 -12.96
CA LEU A 11 11.03 -3.49 -13.01
C LEU A 11 9.98 -4.06 -12.05
N GLN A 12 9.44 -3.21 -11.17
CA GLN A 12 8.41 -3.64 -10.21
C GLN A 12 7.33 -2.57 -10.04
N ILE A 13 6.05 -2.97 -9.99
CA ILE A 13 4.89 -2.14 -10.38
C ILE A 13 3.93 -1.91 -9.17
N GLY A 14 3.67 -0.65 -8.74
CA GLY A 14 2.85 -0.29 -7.54
C GLY A 14 2.14 1.11 -7.57
N VAL A 15 1.68 1.63 -6.41
CA VAL A 15 0.64 2.72 -6.26
C VAL A 15 0.93 3.86 -5.23
N GLY A 16 0.64 5.15 -5.56
CA GLY A 16 0.47 6.31 -4.63
C GLY A 16 0.65 7.76 -5.23
N THR A 17 0.37 8.84 -4.45
CA THR A 17 0.47 10.28 -4.87
C THR A 17 1.69 11.05 -4.33
N ALA A 18 2.17 12.07 -5.08
CA ALA A 18 3.22 12.99 -4.64
C ALA A 18 2.75 13.92 -3.50
N ASP A 19 3.64 14.15 -2.53
CA ASP A 19 3.53 15.21 -1.52
C ASP A 19 4.80 16.06 -1.44
N ALA A 20 4.75 17.11 -0.60
CA ALA A 20 5.83 18.08 -0.40
C ALA A 20 7.08 17.52 0.30
N PHE A 21 7.07 16.24 0.70
CA PHE A 21 8.21 15.64 1.39
C PHE A 21 9.23 15.08 0.39
N GLN A 22 10.50 15.38 0.61
CA GLN A 22 11.62 14.68 0.01
C GLN A 22 11.85 13.37 0.79
N ARG A 23 11.39 12.25 0.24
CA ARG A 23 11.75 10.94 0.76
C ARG A 23 13.19 10.68 0.37
N LEU A 24 14.08 10.42 1.34
CA LEU A 24 15.46 9.96 1.10
C LEU A 24 15.39 8.48 0.68
N TRP A 25 14.83 8.27 -0.50
CA TRP A 25 14.80 7.05 -1.31
C TRP A 25 15.12 7.51 -2.73
N THR A 26 16.38 7.80 -3.01
CA THR A 26 16.84 8.30 -4.31
C THR A 26 17.47 7.15 -5.07
N PRO A 27 16.74 6.51 -6.01
CA PRO A 27 16.49 7.09 -7.35
C PRO A 27 15.01 7.11 -7.82
N HIS A 28 14.07 6.51 -7.10
CA HIS A 28 12.73 6.17 -7.63
C HIS A 28 11.75 7.35 -7.79
N ARG A 29 12.08 8.54 -7.30
CA ARG A 29 11.22 9.73 -7.43
C ARG A 29 11.27 10.35 -8.83
N MET A 30 12.34 10.17 -9.60
CA MET A 30 12.46 10.83 -10.91
C MET A 30 11.50 10.27 -11.96
N ALA A 31 11.25 8.94 -11.95
CA ALA A 31 10.26 8.30 -12.84
C ALA A 31 8.81 8.72 -12.49
N TYR A 32 8.50 8.93 -11.20
CA TYR A 32 7.18 9.37 -10.76
C TYR A 32 6.83 10.80 -11.21
N ILE A 33 7.79 11.72 -11.13
CA ILE A 33 7.60 13.12 -11.58
C ILE A 33 7.33 13.17 -13.09
N GLN A 34 7.77 12.15 -13.85
CA GLN A 34 7.53 12.03 -15.29
C GLN A 34 6.19 11.37 -15.65
N GLY A 35 5.38 10.95 -14.66
CA GLY A 35 3.99 10.53 -14.87
C GLY A 35 3.79 9.08 -15.33
N GLU A 36 4.81 8.24 -15.30
CA GLU A 36 4.83 6.91 -15.95
C GLU A 36 3.87 5.85 -15.39
N ASN A 37 3.06 6.15 -14.36
CA ASN A 37 2.10 5.19 -13.77
C ASN A 37 0.77 5.83 -13.34
N LYS A 38 0.45 7.03 -13.84
CA LYS A 38 -0.89 7.58 -13.63
C LYS A 38 -1.87 6.94 -14.60
N PRO A 39 -3.06 6.51 -14.14
CA PRO A 39 -4.11 6.09 -15.05
C PRO A 39 -4.36 7.18 -16.10
N THR A 40 -4.53 6.77 -17.36
CA THR A 40 -4.85 7.69 -18.47
C THR A 40 -6.31 8.12 -18.47
N GLY A 41 -7.13 7.47 -17.63
CA GLY A 41 -8.56 7.68 -17.47
C GLY A 41 -9.09 7.00 -16.19
N PRO A 42 -10.40 7.11 -15.92
CA PRO A 42 -11.01 6.57 -14.71
C PRO A 42 -11.40 5.09 -14.83
N GLY A 43 -11.28 4.45 -15.99
CA GLY A 43 -11.66 3.06 -16.19
C GLY A 43 -10.61 2.07 -15.69
N ALA A 44 -11.05 0.83 -15.43
CA ALA A 44 -10.16 -0.26 -15.02
C ALA A 44 -9.04 -0.53 -16.04
N GLN A 45 -9.37 -0.48 -17.32
CA GLN A 45 -8.46 -0.66 -18.45
C GLN A 45 -7.57 0.54 -18.75
N ASP A 46 -7.80 1.69 -18.10
CA ASP A 46 -7.04 2.92 -18.34
C ASP A 46 -5.73 2.95 -17.54
N GLY A 47 -5.13 1.78 -17.31
CA GLY A 47 -3.91 1.62 -16.54
C GLY A 47 -4.12 1.76 -15.03
N CYS A 48 -5.29 1.38 -14.49
CA CYS A 48 -5.50 1.37 -13.05
C CYS A 48 -4.55 0.36 -12.37
N PRO A 49 -3.58 0.80 -11.56
CA PRO A 49 -2.59 -0.10 -11.00
C PRO A 49 -3.19 -1.08 -9.98
N PHE A 50 -4.28 -0.72 -9.29
CA PHE A 50 -5.01 -1.61 -8.40
C PHE A 50 -5.72 -2.76 -9.14
N CYS A 51 -6.11 -2.57 -10.40
CA CYS A 51 -6.59 -3.68 -11.25
C CYS A 51 -5.43 -4.56 -11.74
N THR A 52 -4.26 -3.98 -11.98
CA THR A 52 -3.10 -4.71 -12.52
C THR A 52 -2.34 -5.52 -11.47
N ILE A 53 -2.23 -5.01 -10.23
CA ILE A 53 -1.47 -5.66 -9.14
C ILE A 53 -1.92 -7.11 -8.88
N PRO A 54 -3.22 -7.43 -8.80
CA PRO A 54 -3.69 -8.80 -8.58
C PRO A 54 -3.18 -9.82 -9.62
N GLY A 55 -2.89 -9.38 -10.84
CA GLY A 55 -2.36 -10.24 -11.91
C GLY A 55 -0.86 -10.52 -11.82
N LYS A 56 -0.13 -9.96 -10.84
CA LYS A 56 1.31 -10.19 -10.63
C LYS A 56 1.57 -11.19 -9.51
N SER A 57 2.83 -11.62 -9.42
CA SER A 57 3.34 -12.26 -8.21
C SER A 57 3.20 -11.32 -7.01
N ASP A 58 3.14 -11.89 -5.81
CA ASP A 58 2.97 -11.06 -4.63
C ASP A 58 4.20 -10.21 -4.35
N GLU A 59 5.39 -10.72 -4.70
CA GLU A 59 6.64 -9.98 -4.67
C GLU A 59 6.48 -8.77 -5.60
N ASP A 60 6.25 -8.99 -6.89
CA ASP A 60 6.22 -7.93 -7.91
C ASP A 60 5.13 -6.87 -7.68
N GLY A 61 4.01 -7.28 -7.08
CA GLY A 61 2.91 -6.41 -6.73
C GLY A 61 2.99 -5.80 -5.32
N LEU A 62 3.97 -6.20 -4.51
CA LEU A 62 4.06 -5.90 -3.08
C LEU A 62 2.80 -6.29 -2.29
N VAL A 63 2.12 -7.35 -2.72
CA VAL A 63 0.91 -7.90 -2.10
C VAL A 63 1.29 -8.59 -0.80
N VAL A 64 0.67 -8.21 0.31
CA VAL A 64 0.92 -8.81 1.62
C VAL A 64 0.01 -10.01 1.83
N ALA A 65 -1.27 -9.89 1.47
CA ALA A 65 -2.26 -10.95 1.62
C ALA A 65 -3.38 -10.82 0.58
N ARG A 66 -3.98 -11.95 0.23
CA ARG A 66 -5.10 -12.07 -0.70
C ARG A 66 -6.32 -12.65 0.00
N GLY A 67 -7.43 -11.94 -0.04
CA GLY A 67 -8.74 -12.43 0.36
C GLY A 67 -9.54 -12.91 -0.86
N THR A 68 -10.86 -12.96 -0.70
CA THR A 68 -11.81 -13.37 -1.74
C THR A 68 -12.27 -12.19 -2.60
N HIS A 69 -12.62 -11.08 -1.95
CA HIS A 69 -13.14 -9.84 -2.52
C HIS A 69 -12.14 -8.68 -2.42
N VAL A 70 -11.26 -8.70 -1.42
CA VAL A 70 -10.23 -7.66 -1.19
C VAL A 70 -8.83 -8.26 -1.04
N TYR A 71 -7.80 -7.42 -1.18
CA TYR A 71 -6.42 -7.78 -0.90
C TYR A 71 -5.69 -6.66 -0.17
N ALA A 72 -4.60 -7.01 0.51
CA ALA A 72 -3.72 -6.06 1.19
C ALA A 72 -2.40 -5.89 0.42
N VAL A 73 -1.99 -4.65 0.19
CA VAL A 73 -0.80 -4.30 -0.60
C VAL A 73 -0.04 -3.14 0.03
N LEU A 74 1.30 -3.17 -0.01
CA LEU A 74 2.08 -2.03 0.47
C LEU A 74 1.86 -0.79 -0.38
N ASN A 75 1.88 0.37 0.26
CA ASN A 75 1.97 1.63 -0.46
C ASN A 75 3.41 1.84 -0.95
N LEU A 76 3.56 2.14 -2.24
CA LEU A 76 4.88 2.39 -2.86
C LEU A 76 5.54 3.66 -2.32
N TYR A 77 4.74 4.61 -1.83
CA TYR A 77 5.17 5.87 -1.24
C TYR A 77 4.69 5.98 0.20
N PRO A 78 5.21 5.13 1.10
CA PRO A 78 4.62 4.96 2.42
C PRO A 78 4.80 6.22 3.29
N TYR A 79 3.82 6.50 4.16
CA TYR A 79 3.95 7.54 5.18
C TYR A 79 4.91 7.08 6.26
N ASN A 80 4.79 5.84 6.73
CA ASN A 80 5.69 5.16 7.66
C ASN A 80 5.99 3.76 7.12
N GLY A 81 7.10 3.15 7.55
CA GLY A 81 7.37 1.73 7.27
C GLY A 81 6.18 0.87 7.66
N GLY A 82 5.76 -0.03 6.76
CA GLY A 82 4.55 -0.84 6.94
C GLY A 82 3.24 -0.19 6.51
N HIS A 83 3.24 1.03 5.96
CA HIS A 83 2.03 1.61 5.35
C HIS A 83 1.53 0.71 4.22
N LEU A 84 0.34 0.15 4.40
CA LEU A 84 -0.35 -0.68 3.42
C LEU A 84 -1.74 -0.16 3.13
N MET A 85 -2.36 -0.72 2.09
CA MET A 85 -3.73 -0.45 1.69
C MET A 85 -4.51 -1.76 1.60
N VAL A 86 -5.78 -1.72 2.00
CA VAL A 86 -6.76 -2.78 1.71
C VAL A 86 -7.62 -2.32 0.53
N VAL A 87 -7.72 -3.14 -0.50
CA VAL A 87 -8.23 -2.75 -1.81
C VAL A 87 -9.19 -3.83 -2.34
N PRO A 88 -10.41 -3.48 -2.80
CA PRO A 88 -11.28 -4.43 -3.48
C PRO A 88 -10.70 -4.84 -4.83
N TYR A 89 -10.89 -6.11 -5.22
CA TYR A 89 -10.53 -6.56 -6.57
C TYR A 89 -11.38 -5.86 -7.63
N ARG A 90 -12.67 -5.65 -7.33
CA ARG A 90 -13.58 -4.92 -8.21
C ARG A 90 -13.16 -3.46 -8.30
N HIS A 91 -13.16 -2.92 -9.52
CA HIS A 91 -12.89 -1.51 -9.76
C HIS A 91 -14.12 -0.68 -9.37
N VAL A 92 -14.07 -0.14 -8.15
CA VAL A 92 -15.16 0.64 -7.54
C VAL A 92 -14.57 1.85 -6.84
N ALA A 93 -15.16 3.03 -7.06
CA ALA A 93 -14.62 4.29 -6.57
C ALA A 93 -15.11 4.63 -5.16
N ASP A 94 -16.43 4.58 -4.96
CA ASP A 94 -17.08 5.04 -3.74
C ASP A 94 -17.25 3.91 -2.72
N TYR A 95 -17.09 4.22 -1.43
CA TYR A 95 -17.29 3.24 -0.36
C TYR A 95 -18.75 2.75 -0.29
N THR A 96 -19.71 3.60 -0.66
CA THR A 96 -21.13 3.26 -0.66
C THR A 96 -21.54 2.30 -1.79
N ASP A 97 -20.66 2.12 -2.78
CA ASP A 97 -20.86 1.19 -3.90
C ASP A 97 -20.30 -0.21 -3.62
N LEU A 98 -19.65 -0.44 -2.46
CA LEU A 98 -19.23 -1.78 -2.04
C LEU A 98 -20.45 -2.67 -1.74
N ASP A 99 -20.38 -3.92 -2.15
CA ASP A 99 -21.37 -4.90 -1.70
C ASP A 99 -21.13 -5.30 -0.23
N HIS A 100 -22.05 -6.09 0.33
CA HIS A 100 -21.99 -6.50 1.73
C HIS A 100 -20.72 -7.30 2.04
N ASP A 101 -20.37 -8.25 1.17
CA ASP A 101 -19.26 -9.18 1.40
C ASP A 101 -17.92 -8.47 1.24
N GLU A 102 -17.80 -7.58 0.26
CA GLU A 102 -16.66 -6.66 0.10
C GLU A 102 -16.48 -5.78 1.33
N THR A 103 -17.56 -5.20 1.85
CA THR A 103 -17.52 -4.32 3.04
C THR A 103 -17.06 -5.07 4.28
N VAL A 104 -17.62 -6.28 4.50
CA VAL A 104 -17.24 -7.14 5.63
C VAL A 104 -15.78 -7.55 5.51
N GLU A 105 -15.36 -8.05 4.36
CA GLU A 105 -14.01 -8.55 4.18
C GLU A 105 -12.96 -7.41 4.22
N LEU A 106 -13.29 -6.20 3.73
CA LEU A 106 -12.44 -5.02 3.87
C LEU A 106 -12.18 -4.68 5.34
N GLY A 107 -13.21 -4.78 6.19
CA GLY A 107 -13.09 -4.62 7.64
C GLY A 107 -12.23 -5.70 8.28
N GLU A 108 -12.41 -6.97 7.92
CA GLU A 108 -11.64 -8.09 8.47
C GLU A 108 -10.17 -8.08 8.02
N LEU A 109 -9.89 -7.76 6.76
CA LEU A 109 -8.51 -7.58 6.29
C LEU A 109 -7.83 -6.38 6.96
N THR A 110 -8.58 -5.33 7.28
CA THR A 110 -8.04 -4.19 8.05
C THR A 110 -7.63 -4.61 9.46
N LYS A 111 -8.45 -5.40 10.15
CA LYS A 111 -8.09 -5.97 11.46
C LYS A 111 -6.85 -6.87 11.36
N SER A 112 -6.79 -7.71 10.33
CA SER A 112 -5.65 -8.59 10.06
C SER A 112 -4.36 -7.80 9.82
N ALA A 113 -4.43 -6.74 9.02
CA ALA A 113 -3.33 -5.83 8.76
C ALA A 113 -2.78 -5.20 10.05
N MET A 114 -3.67 -4.71 10.92
CA MET A 114 -3.26 -4.12 12.21
C MET A 114 -2.56 -5.15 13.09
N THR A 115 -3.08 -6.38 13.15
CA THR A 115 -2.47 -7.48 13.91
C THR A 115 -1.08 -7.82 13.36
N ALA A 116 -0.95 -8.02 12.05
CA ALA A 116 0.34 -8.29 11.41
C ALA A 116 1.35 -7.17 11.67
N LEU A 117 0.93 -5.92 11.52
CA LEU A 117 1.78 -4.74 11.77
C LEU A 117 2.23 -4.65 13.24
N ARG A 118 1.35 -4.92 14.20
CA ARG A 118 1.74 -4.97 15.62
C ARG A 118 2.77 -6.05 15.87
N THR A 119 2.52 -7.27 15.38
CA THR A 119 3.40 -8.42 15.57
C THR A 119 4.77 -8.20 14.94
N ALA A 120 4.81 -7.72 13.70
CA ALA A 120 6.02 -7.59 12.92
C ALA A 120 6.90 -6.38 13.31
N SER A 121 6.28 -5.28 13.74
CA SER A 121 6.98 -3.99 13.87
C SER A 121 6.80 -3.29 15.23
N GLY A 122 6.00 -3.87 16.13
CA GLY A 122 5.72 -3.26 17.44
C GLY A 122 4.94 -1.95 17.34
N ALA A 123 4.15 -1.76 16.27
CA ALA A 123 3.33 -0.56 16.08
C ALA A 123 2.41 -0.30 17.29
N GLN A 124 2.43 0.93 17.79
CA GLN A 124 1.73 1.32 19.02
C GLN A 124 0.34 1.91 18.74
N GLY A 125 0.16 2.51 17.56
CA GLY A 125 -1.11 3.07 17.10
C GLY A 125 -1.25 2.96 15.59
N PHE A 126 -2.42 3.37 15.08
CA PHE A 126 -2.75 3.29 13.66
C PHE A 126 -3.57 4.51 13.23
N ASN A 127 -3.31 5.00 12.02
CA ASN A 127 -4.30 5.79 11.28
C ASN A 127 -4.91 4.91 10.20
N ILE A 128 -6.24 4.92 10.13
CA ILE A 128 -7.01 4.16 9.15
C ILE A 128 -7.92 5.16 8.45
N GLY A 129 -7.96 5.14 7.13
CA GLY A 129 -8.79 6.09 6.40
C GLY A 129 -8.79 5.88 4.89
N MET A 130 -9.75 6.53 4.25
CA MET A 130 -9.94 6.56 2.81
C MET A 130 -10.14 8.02 2.38
N ASN A 131 -9.55 8.39 1.25
CA ASN A 131 -9.90 9.64 0.59
C ASN A 131 -10.96 9.31 -0.47
N GLN A 132 -12.15 9.91 -0.37
CA GLN A 132 -13.27 9.65 -1.28
C GLN A 132 -13.44 10.80 -2.26
N GLY A 133 -13.20 10.53 -3.55
CA GLY A 133 -13.19 11.52 -4.63
C GLY A 133 -11.87 12.29 -4.75
N SER A 134 -11.64 12.89 -5.92
CA SER A 134 -10.39 13.61 -6.25
C SER A 134 -10.15 14.82 -5.33
N VAL A 135 -11.22 15.53 -4.93
CA VAL A 135 -11.14 16.70 -4.05
C VAL A 135 -10.68 16.34 -2.63
N ALA A 136 -10.93 15.11 -2.18
CA ALA A 136 -10.45 14.61 -0.89
C ALA A 136 -8.97 14.20 -0.92
N GLY A 137 -8.27 14.34 -2.07
CA GLY A 137 -6.87 13.97 -2.22
C GLY A 137 -6.64 12.49 -2.52
N ALA A 138 -7.65 11.79 -3.05
CA ALA A 138 -7.49 10.42 -3.52
C ALA A 138 -6.54 10.39 -4.72
N GLY A 139 -5.41 9.70 -4.58
CA GLY A 139 -4.40 9.64 -5.64
C GLY A 139 -4.85 8.87 -6.88
N ILE A 140 -5.71 7.87 -6.67
CA ILE A 140 -6.40 7.12 -7.70
C ILE A 140 -7.88 7.10 -7.28
N ALA A 141 -8.59 8.16 -7.63
CA ALA A 141 -9.95 8.38 -7.13
C ALA A 141 -10.99 7.37 -7.66
N ALA A 142 -10.71 6.70 -8.78
CA ALA A 142 -11.65 5.77 -9.42
C ALA A 142 -11.64 4.37 -8.81
N HIS A 143 -10.68 4.06 -7.92
CA HIS A 143 -10.58 2.75 -7.28
C HIS A 143 -10.27 2.92 -5.80
N LEU A 144 -11.23 2.55 -4.97
CA LEU A 144 -11.19 2.63 -3.53
C LEU A 144 -9.98 1.91 -2.96
N HIS A 145 -9.34 2.52 -1.97
CA HIS A 145 -8.24 1.92 -1.22
C HIS A 145 -8.21 2.49 0.19
N GLN A 146 -8.31 1.62 1.19
CA GLN A 146 -8.24 2.00 2.60
C GLN A 146 -6.81 1.94 3.09
N HIS A 147 -6.29 3.07 3.53
CA HIS A 147 -4.96 3.18 4.12
C HIS A 147 -4.94 2.60 5.54
N VAL A 148 -3.90 1.84 5.86
CA VAL A 148 -3.55 1.41 7.21
C VAL A 148 -2.11 1.84 7.48
N VAL A 149 -1.94 2.88 8.30
CA VAL A 149 -0.64 3.50 8.58
C VAL A 149 -0.24 3.22 10.03
N PRO A 150 0.80 2.41 10.29
CA PRO A 150 1.29 2.17 11.65
C PRO A 150 1.97 3.42 12.22
N ARG A 151 1.80 3.64 13.52
CA ARG A 151 2.29 4.81 14.27
C ARG A 151 3.06 4.40 15.52
N TRP A 152 4.06 5.21 15.88
CA TRP A 152 4.86 5.08 17.11
C TRP A 152 4.96 6.42 17.83
N GLY A 153 5.15 6.37 19.16
CA GLY A 153 5.47 7.57 19.92
C GLY A 153 6.72 8.27 19.36
N GLY A 154 6.59 9.54 18.97
CA GLY A 154 7.70 10.33 18.42
C GLY A 154 8.04 10.08 16.95
N ASP A 155 7.22 9.33 16.20
CA ASP A 155 7.44 9.10 14.75
C ASP A 155 7.28 10.37 13.88
N THR A 156 6.69 11.41 14.47
CA THR A 156 6.67 12.77 13.94
C THR A 156 7.80 13.54 14.61
N ASN A 157 9.04 13.25 14.19
CA ASN A 157 10.23 13.88 14.74
C ASN A 157 10.60 15.18 14.00
N PHE A 158 11.69 15.82 14.41
CA PHE A 158 12.16 17.10 13.83
C PHE A 158 12.45 17.04 12.32
N MET A 159 12.83 15.87 11.78
CA MET A 159 13.32 15.72 10.40
C MET A 159 12.23 15.96 9.34
N PRO A 160 11.01 15.39 9.43
CA PRO A 160 9.89 15.75 8.56
C PRO A 160 9.45 17.22 8.70
N VAL A 161 9.53 17.79 9.91
CA VAL A 161 8.94 19.11 10.22
C VAL A 161 9.83 20.26 9.75
N VAL A 162 11.15 20.13 9.86
CA VAL A 162 12.10 21.21 9.49
C VAL A 162 12.88 20.90 8.22
N GLY A 163 13.22 19.63 7.99
CA GLY A 163 14.00 19.22 6.82
C GLY A 163 13.17 18.84 5.59
N HIS A 164 11.83 18.86 5.70
CA HIS A 164 10.90 18.30 4.69
C HIS A 164 11.30 16.90 4.22
N THR A 165 12.03 16.15 5.05
CA THR A 165 12.70 14.91 4.65
C THR A 165 12.33 13.79 5.59
N LYS A 166 11.86 12.67 5.03
CA LYS A 166 11.52 11.48 5.81
C LYS A 166 12.43 10.32 5.44
N VAL A 167 13.12 9.80 6.45
CA VAL A 167 13.92 8.58 6.33
C VAL A 167 12.99 7.40 6.59
N LEU A 168 12.90 6.50 5.61
CA LEU A 168 12.19 5.24 5.73
C LEU A 168 13.27 4.15 5.83
N PRO A 169 13.48 3.54 7.01
CA PRO A 169 14.68 2.76 7.30
C PRO A 169 14.70 1.35 6.69
N GLN A 170 13.66 0.91 5.98
CA GLN A 170 13.49 -0.47 5.53
C GLN A 170 13.05 -0.54 4.06
N LEU A 171 13.61 -1.50 3.30
CA LEU A 171 13.21 -1.80 1.93
C LEU A 171 11.76 -2.31 1.87
N LEU A 172 11.03 -1.96 0.81
CA LEU A 172 9.63 -2.38 0.64
C LEU A 172 9.51 -3.91 0.52
N GLY A 173 10.40 -4.56 -0.22
CA GLY A 173 10.40 -6.04 -0.35
C GLY A 173 10.59 -6.74 0.99
N ASP A 174 11.53 -6.26 1.82
CA ASP A 174 11.77 -6.80 3.17
C ASP A 174 10.57 -6.57 4.08
N THR A 175 9.98 -5.37 4.00
CA THR A 175 8.76 -5.02 4.74
C THR A 175 7.61 -5.94 4.34
N ARG A 176 7.43 -6.22 3.04
CA ARG A 176 6.37 -7.08 2.53
C ARG A 176 6.52 -8.50 3.06
N ARG A 177 7.71 -9.09 2.99
CA ARG A 177 7.98 -10.44 3.52
C ARG A 177 7.69 -10.52 5.01
N MET A 178 8.23 -9.58 5.78
CA MET A 178 8.03 -9.51 7.23
C MET A 178 6.53 -9.43 7.62
N LEU A 179 5.72 -8.68 6.87
CA LEU A 179 4.28 -8.59 7.11
C LEU A 179 3.49 -9.81 6.63
N ALA A 180 3.89 -10.41 5.50
CA ALA A 180 3.27 -11.64 5.01
C ALA A 180 3.52 -12.81 5.97
N ASP A 181 4.73 -12.94 6.50
CA ASP A 181 5.10 -13.95 7.49
C ASP A 181 4.34 -13.77 8.82
N ALA A 182 4.04 -12.52 9.19
CA ALA A 182 3.28 -12.18 10.40
C ALA A 182 1.77 -12.11 10.18
N TRP A 183 1.28 -12.40 8.96
CA TRP A 183 -0.14 -12.28 8.65
C TRP A 183 -0.94 -13.34 9.41
N PRO A 184 -2.01 -12.96 10.13
CA PRO A 184 -2.79 -13.93 10.89
C PRO A 184 -3.48 -14.92 9.94
N ALA A 185 -3.53 -16.19 10.35
CA ALA A 185 -4.34 -17.18 9.65
C ALA A 185 -5.82 -16.76 9.67
N PRO A 186 -6.62 -17.14 8.65
CA PRO A 186 -8.06 -16.91 8.65
C PRO A 186 -8.64 -17.45 9.96
N ALA A 187 -9.45 -16.64 10.65
CA ALA A 187 -10.18 -17.14 11.81
C ALA A 187 -11.03 -18.32 11.34
N ALA A 188 -10.81 -19.51 11.92
CA ALA A 188 -11.69 -20.64 11.70
C ALA A 188 -13.08 -20.18 12.12
N GLY A 189 -13.99 -20.04 11.16
CA GLY A 189 -15.30 -19.44 11.37
C GLY A 189 -15.98 -20.10 12.57
N SER A 190 -16.36 -19.29 13.55
CA SER A 190 -17.36 -19.69 14.54
C SER A 190 -18.68 -19.84 13.78
N GLY A 191 -18.92 -21.04 13.25
CA GLY A 191 -20.23 -21.40 12.72
C GLY A 191 -21.25 -21.32 13.84
N GLU A 192 -22.22 -20.44 13.67
CA GLU A 192 -23.55 -20.54 14.28
C GLU A 192 -24.58 -20.81 13.18
#